data_AF-A0A243RE85-F1
#
_entry.id   AF-A0A243RE85-F1
#
_cell.length_a   1.000
_cell.length_b   1.000
_cell.length_c   1.000
_cell.angle_alpha   90.00
_cell.angle_beta   90.00
_cell.angle_gamma   90.00
#
_symmetry.space_group_name_H-M   'P 1'
#
loop_
_entity.id
_entity.type
_entity.pdbx_description
1 polymer ?
#
loop_
_entity_poly.entity_id
_entity_poly.type
_entity_poly.pdbx_seq_one_letter_code
_entity_poly.pdbx_strand_id
1 'polypeptide(L)'
;MVMLRNALGSIGRIFRSLLRTPRARRVDTVAGRLHDLWRAPRRLNGGGYEPRIKTTTDKAWARKNGTDQVDLANTDYKRLPRDWQKENRDSADVAVRLLRDGEKRGADLRSEKFMEEASEEVHKAWLRRNGEWAPAEQKLPYRQLSELEKEKDREVVRAALGL
;
A
#
# COMPACT_ATOMS: atom_id res chain seq x y z
N MET A 1 -43.13 -19.96 -29.04
CA MET A 1 -43.08 -19.34 -27.70
C MET A 1 -42.05 -20.13 -26.88
N VAL A 2 -40.78 -19.71 -26.92
CA VAL A 2 -39.97 -19.24 -25.76
C VAL A 2 -39.85 -20.33 -24.68
N MET A 3 -38.72 -21.04 -24.48
CA MET A 3 -37.42 -20.52 -24.04
C MET A 3 -36.28 -21.52 -24.38
N LEU A 4 -35.38 -21.15 -25.30
CA LEU A 4 -33.98 -21.53 -25.22
C LEU A 4 -33.26 -20.26 -24.74
N ARG A 5 -32.68 -20.24 -23.54
CA ARG A 5 -31.59 -19.32 -23.15
C ARG A 5 -31.12 -19.55 -21.71
N ASN A 6 -29.81 -19.40 -21.54
CA ASN A 6 -29.06 -19.11 -20.32
C ASN A 6 -28.38 -20.28 -19.57
N ALA A 7 -27.39 -20.89 -20.22
CA ALA A 7 -26.31 -21.63 -19.55
C ALA A 7 -24.94 -20.90 -19.61
N LEU A 8 -24.92 -19.55 -19.77
CA LEU A 8 -23.67 -18.78 -19.92
C LEU A 8 -23.45 -17.69 -18.83
N GLY A 9 -24.23 -17.70 -17.75
CA GLY A 9 -24.18 -16.64 -16.72
C GLY A 9 -23.20 -16.86 -15.55
N SER A 10 -22.60 -18.05 -15.41
CA SER A 10 -21.84 -18.42 -14.20
C SER A 10 -20.30 -18.42 -14.39
N ILE A 11 -19.80 -18.70 -15.59
CA ILE A 11 -18.36 -18.84 -15.86
C ILE A 11 -17.64 -17.47 -15.90
N GLY A 12 -18.33 -16.41 -16.36
CA GLY A 12 -17.74 -15.09 -16.57
C GLY A 12 -17.42 -14.28 -15.29
N ARG A 13 -17.98 -14.65 -14.13
CA ARG A 13 -17.69 -13.99 -12.83
C ARG A 13 -16.49 -14.62 -12.12
N ILE A 14 -16.28 -15.92 -12.30
CA ILE A 14 -15.18 -16.68 -11.69
C ILE A 14 -13.85 -16.34 -12.37
N PHE A 15 -13.81 -16.11 -13.69
CA PHE A 15 -12.58 -15.73 -14.38
C PHE A 15 -12.09 -14.30 -14.07
N ARG A 16 -13.01 -13.38 -13.71
CA ARG A 16 -12.66 -11.98 -13.43
C ARG A 16 -12.07 -11.80 -12.02
N SER A 17 -12.35 -12.71 -11.09
CA SER A 17 -11.72 -12.73 -9.76
C SER A 17 -10.34 -13.41 -9.75
N LEU A 18 -10.01 -14.19 -10.79
CA LEU A 18 -8.78 -14.98 -10.88
C LEU A 18 -7.59 -14.27 -11.56
N LEU A 19 -7.82 -13.17 -12.30
CA LEU A 19 -6.74 -12.44 -12.97
C LEU A 19 -6.70 -10.97 -12.51
N ARG A 20 -6.06 -10.71 -11.36
CA ARG A 20 -5.63 -9.34 -11.01
C ARG A 20 -4.81 -8.77 -12.16
N THR A 21 -5.05 -7.50 -12.54
CA THR A 21 -4.25 -6.84 -13.57
C THR A 21 -2.77 -6.80 -13.15
N PRO A 22 -1.81 -6.75 -14.09
CA PRO A 22 -0.39 -6.60 -13.75
C PRO A 22 -0.13 -5.42 -12.81
N ARG A 23 -0.84 -4.29 -13.02
CA ARG A 23 -0.81 -3.15 -12.12
C ARG A 23 -1.27 -3.52 -10.70
N ALA A 24 -2.42 -4.15 -10.56
CA ALA A 24 -2.95 -4.51 -9.24
C ALA A 24 -1.97 -5.44 -8.49
N ARG A 25 -1.36 -6.42 -9.18
CA ARG A 25 -0.32 -7.27 -8.58
C ARG A 25 0.90 -6.46 -8.13
N ARG A 26 1.38 -5.52 -8.96
CA ARG A 26 2.51 -4.65 -8.61
C ARG A 26 2.18 -3.80 -7.37
N VAL A 27 0.96 -3.24 -7.29
CA VAL A 27 0.51 -2.48 -6.13
C VAL A 27 0.52 -3.35 -4.87
N ASP A 28 -0.02 -4.57 -4.92
CA ASP A 28 -0.03 -5.47 -3.76
C ASP A 28 1.39 -5.87 -3.33
N THR A 29 2.30 -6.10 -4.29
CA THR A 29 3.72 -6.38 -4.00
C THR A 29 4.39 -5.20 -3.31
N VAL A 30 4.21 -3.98 -3.82
CA VAL A 30 4.80 -2.77 -3.24
C VAL A 30 4.21 -2.52 -1.86
N ALA A 31 2.89 -2.65 -1.69
CA ALA A 31 2.24 -2.48 -0.40
C ALA A 31 2.73 -3.50 0.65
N GLY A 32 3.03 -4.73 0.23
CA GLY A 32 3.69 -5.72 1.07
C GLY A 32 5.09 -5.29 1.52
N ARG A 33 5.90 -4.73 0.60
CA ARG A 33 7.23 -4.19 0.94
C ARG A 33 7.14 -3.01 1.92
N LEU A 34 6.18 -2.12 1.74
CA LEU A 34 5.95 -1.01 2.69
C LEU A 34 5.60 -1.52 4.08
N HIS A 35 4.79 -2.59 4.16
CA HIS A 35 4.51 -3.25 5.43
C HIS A 35 5.77 -3.83 6.08
N ASP A 36 6.61 -4.50 5.28
CA ASP A 36 7.87 -5.07 5.75
C ASP A 36 8.85 -4.00 6.25
N LEU A 37 8.97 -2.86 5.53
CA LEU A 37 9.75 -1.70 5.96
C LEU A 37 9.22 -1.13 7.28
N TRP A 38 7.91 -0.93 7.39
CA TRP A 38 7.28 -0.40 8.60
C TRP A 38 7.54 -1.28 9.84
N ARG A 39 7.53 -2.61 9.69
CA ARG A 39 7.78 -3.52 10.82
C ARG A 39 9.26 -3.81 11.06
N ALA A 40 10.16 -3.54 10.10
CA ALA A 40 11.57 -3.89 10.21
C ALA A 40 12.25 -3.38 11.50
N PRO A 41 12.03 -2.13 11.97
CA PRO A 41 12.61 -1.64 13.22
C PRO A 41 12.14 -2.36 14.48
N ARG A 42 11.04 -3.13 14.39
CA ARG A 42 10.45 -3.87 15.52
C ARG A 42 11.00 -5.30 15.65
N ARG A 43 11.92 -5.72 14.78
CA ARG A 43 12.37 -7.11 14.75
C ARG A 43 13.05 -7.52 16.05
N LEU A 44 12.67 -8.67 16.60
CA LEU A 44 13.25 -9.20 17.84
C LEU A 44 14.41 -10.16 17.54
N ASN A 45 15.37 -10.24 18.47
CA ASN A 45 16.57 -11.10 18.35
C ASN A 45 16.25 -12.60 18.21
N GLY A 46 15.06 -13.04 18.68
CA GLY A 46 14.59 -14.42 18.55
C GLY A 46 13.70 -14.71 17.34
N GLY A 47 13.55 -13.74 16.43
CA GLY A 47 12.57 -13.80 15.34
C GLY A 47 11.24 -13.13 15.70
N GLY A 48 10.39 -12.93 14.70
CA GLY A 48 9.18 -12.12 14.83
C GLY A 48 9.47 -10.64 15.09
N TYR A 49 8.45 -9.93 15.56
CA TYR A 49 8.46 -8.49 15.77
C TYR A 49 7.82 -8.14 17.12
N GLU A 50 8.20 -6.99 17.68
CA GLU A 50 7.49 -6.39 18.81
C GLU A 50 6.02 -6.18 18.43
N PRO A 51 5.07 -6.81 19.16
CA PRO A 51 3.66 -6.81 18.79
C PRO A 51 3.06 -5.42 18.62
N ARG A 52 2.19 -5.27 17.62
CA ARG A 52 1.37 -4.07 17.45
C ARG A 52 -0.09 -4.48 17.35
N ILE A 53 -0.68 -4.72 18.51
CA ILE A 53 -2.09 -5.11 18.61
C ILE A 53 -2.99 -3.91 18.29
N LYS A 54 -3.95 -4.13 17.39
CA LYS A 54 -4.97 -3.15 16.99
C LYS A 54 -6.32 -3.82 16.76
N THR A 55 -7.39 -3.09 17.07
CA THR A 55 -8.74 -3.46 16.65
C THR A 55 -8.92 -3.26 15.15
N THR A 56 -9.61 -4.17 14.47
CA THR A 56 -10.03 -4.04 13.07
C THR A 56 -11.54 -3.85 12.94
N THR A 57 -11.93 -3.11 11.92
CA THR A 57 -13.32 -2.92 11.47
C THR A 57 -13.73 -3.94 10.39
N ASP A 58 -12.81 -4.77 9.90
CA ASP A 58 -13.08 -5.82 8.91
C ASP A 58 -13.82 -7.00 9.54
N LYS A 59 -15.16 -6.92 9.52
CA LYS A 59 -16.05 -7.96 10.08
C LYS A 59 -15.82 -9.34 9.46
N ALA A 60 -15.42 -9.42 8.19
CA ALA A 60 -15.19 -10.70 7.52
C ALA A 60 -13.89 -11.34 8.03
N TRP A 61 -12.84 -10.54 8.19
CA TRP A 61 -11.60 -10.98 8.82
C TRP A 61 -11.83 -11.38 10.28
N ALA A 62 -12.56 -10.56 11.05
CA ALA A 62 -12.80 -10.81 12.47
C ALA A 62 -13.58 -12.12 12.69
N ARG A 63 -14.66 -12.34 11.92
CA ARG A 63 -15.42 -13.59 11.95
C ARG A 63 -14.56 -14.81 11.59
N LYS A 64 -13.62 -14.67 10.64
CA LYS A 64 -12.73 -15.75 10.23
C LYS A 64 -11.70 -16.11 11.31
N ASN A 65 -11.21 -15.12 12.07
CA ASN A 65 -10.16 -15.31 13.06
C ASN A 65 -10.69 -15.43 14.50
N GLY A 66 -11.99 -15.24 14.73
CA GLY A 66 -12.61 -15.31 16.06
C GLY A 66 -12.30 -14.13 16.97
N THR A 67 -11.71 -13.06 16.45
CA THR A 67 -11.31 -11.86 17.20
C THR A 67 -11.28 -10.65 16.28
N ASP A 68 -11.50 -9.45 16.82
CA ASP A 68 -11.27 -8.18 16.13
C ASP A 68 -9.87 -7.60 16.43
N GLN A 69 -9.05 -8.28 17.25
CA GLN A 69 -7.69 -7.88 17.56
C GLN A 69 -6.71 -8.53 16.60
N VAL A 70 -5.87 -7.72 15.94
CA VAL A 70 -4.81 -8.18 15.04
C VAL A 70 -3.46 -7.66 15.52
N ASP A 71 -2.45 -8.53 15.57
CA ASP A 71 -1.06 -8.11 15.68
C ASP A 71 -0.56 -7.71 14.30
N LEU A 72 -0.49 -6.40 14.04
CA LEU A 72 -0.09 -5.88 12.74
C LEU A 72 1.35 -6.24 12.38
N ALA A 73 2.25 -6.24 13.36
CA ALA A 73 3.68 -6.45 13.11
C ALA A 73 3.97 -7.92 12.77
N ASN A 74 3.31 -8.85 13.47
CA ASN A 74 3.49 -10.29 13.25
C ASN A 74 2.52 -10.91 12.24
N THR A 75 1.68 -10.11 11.58
CA THR A 75 0.80 -10.57 10.48
C THR A 75 1.36 -10.14 9.13
N ASP A 76 1.52 -11.09 8.20
CA ASP A 76 1.88 -10.79 6.82
C ASP A 76 0.88 -9.84 6.18
N TYR A 77 1.35 -8.90 5.35
CA TYR A 77 0.51 -7.91 4.66
C TYR A 77 -0.74 -8.53 4.00
N LYS A 78 -0.55 -9.62 3.24
CA LYS A 78 -1.63 -10.33 2.53
C LYS A 78 -2.70 -10.93 3.46
N ARG A 79 -2.37 -11.10 4.74
CA ARG A 79 -3.22 -11.69 5.77
C ARG A 79 -3.82 -10.65 6.72
N LEU A 80 -3.37 -9.39 6.64
CA LEU A 80 -3.98 -8.31 7.41
C LEU A 80 -5.46 -8.14 7.02
N PRO A 81 -6.30 -7.63 7.92
CA PRO A 81 -7.63 -7.16 7.55
C PRO A 81 -7.54 -5.95 6.59
N ARG A 82 -8.61 -5.72 5.83
CA ARG A 82 -8.59 -4.75 4.70
C ARG A 82 -8.34 -3.31 5.12
N ASP A 83 -8.86 -2.91 6.27
CA ASP A 83 -8.65 -1.58 6.84
C ASP A 83 -7.18 -1.35 7.17
N TRP A 84 -6.50 -2.35 7.75
CA TRP A 84 -5.07 -2.27 8.03
C TRP A 84 -4.17 -2.49 6.81
N GLN A 85 -4.68 -3.04 5.70
CA GLN A 85 -3.96 -3.04 4.42
C GLN A 85 -4.00 -1.70 3.69
N LYS A 86 -5.00 -0.85 4.00
CA LYS A 86 -5.42 0.26 3.15
C LYS A 86 -4.33 1.28 2.92
N GLU A 87 -3.65 1.75 3.97
CA GLU A 87 -2.69 2.85 3.86
C GLU A 87 -1.49 2.47 2.97
N ASN A 88 -0.89 1.29 3.20
CA ASN A 88 0.19 0.78 2.35
C ASN A 88 -0.27 0.57 0.90
N ARG A 89 -1.51 0.13 0.70
CA ARG A 89 -2.07 -0.06 -0.63
C ARG A 89 -2.25 1.25 -1.39
N ASP A 90 -2.76 2.27 -0.72
CA ASP A 90 -3.02 3.58 -1.30
C ASP A 90 -1.70 4.28 -1.65
N SER A 91 -0.70 4.22 -0.78
CA SER A 91 0.65 4.73 -1.07
C SER A 91 1.33 3.97 -2.20
N ALA A 92 1.20 2.64 -2.24
CA ALA A 92 1.72 1.82 -3.33
C ALA A 92 1.06 2.14 -4.69
N ASP A 93 -0.26 2.37 -4.74
CA ASP A 93 -0.93 2.73 -5.98
C ASP A 93 -0.46 4.07 -6.54
N VAL A 94 -0.22 5.06 -5.66
CA VAL A 94 0.35 6.36 -6.03
C VAL A 94 1.74 6.17 -6.64
N ALA A 95 2.65 5.48 -5.94
CA ALA A 95 4.01 5.29 -6.42
C ALA A 95 4.08 4.48 -7.73
N VAL A 96 3.32 3.39 -7.84
CA VAL A 96 3.25 2.60 -9.09
C VAL A 96 2.74 3.45 -10.26
N ARG A 97 1.78 4.34 -10.03
CA ARG A 97 1.32 5.28 -11.05
C ARG A 97 2.40 6.29 -11.43
N LEU A 98 3.09 6.89 -10.46
CA LEU A 98 4.16 7.87 -10.71
C LEU A 98 5.30 7.27 -11.53
N LEU A 99 5.74 6.04 -11.20
CA LEU A 99 6.76 5.33 -11.96
C LEU A 99 6.31 5.10 -13.41
N ARG A 100 5.11 4.55 -13.61
CA ARG A 100 4.56 4.33 -14.96
C ARG A 100 4.46 5.62 -15.77
N ASP A 101 4.07 6.72 -15.13
CA ASP A 101 3.94 8.01 -15.80
C ASP A 101 5.32 8.67 -16.04
N GLY A 102 6.34 8.35 -15.24
CA GLY A 102 7.75 8.66 -15.50
C GLY A 102 8.31 7.86 -16.69
N GLU A 103 8.07 6.55 -16.74
CA GLU A 103 8.47 5.65 -17.83
C GLU A 103 7.93 6.17 -19.17
N LYS A 104 6.65 6.54 -19.22
CA LYS A 104 6.01 7.09 -20.42
C LYS A 104 6.62 8.40 -20.91
N ARG A 105 7.22 9.18 -20.01
CA ARG A 105 7.88 10.45 -20.32
C ARG A 105 9.38 10.27 -20.63
N GLY A 106 9.91 9.05 -20.55
CA GLY A 106 11.34 8.79 -20.71
C GLY A 106 12.19 9.37 -19.58
N ALA A 107 11.63 9.54 -18.38
CA ALA A 107 12.38 10.05 -17.23
C ALA A 107 13.36 8.98 -16.70
N ASP A 108 14.53 9.42 -16.22
CA ASP A 108 15.39 8.57 -15.41
C ASP A 108 14.80 8.40 -14.00
N LEU A 109 14.16 7.26 -13.77
CA LEU A 109 13.46 6.95 -12.52
C LEU A 109 14.39 6.76 -11.32
N ARG A 110 15.70 6.65 -11.55
CA ARG A 110 16.71 6.50 -10.48
C ARG A 110 17.47 7.79 -10.22
N SER A 111 17.20 8.84 -10.98
CA SER A 111 17.77 10.16 -10.71
C SER A 111 17.26 10.72 -9.38
N GLU A 112 18.12 11.47 -8.69
CA GLU A 112 17.74 12.22 -7.48
C GLU A 112 16.55 13.15 -7.76
N LYS A 113 16.56 13.81 -8.93
CA LYS A 113 15.46 14.67 -9.36
C LYS A 113 14.12 13.93 -9.40
N PHE A 114 14.06 12.76 -10.04
CA PHE A 114 12.83 11.98 -10.09
C PHE A 114 12.42 11.51 -8.69
N MET A 115 13.39 11.10 -7.86
CA MET A 115 13.14 10.67 -6.48
C MET A 115 12.44 11.78 -5.68
N GLU A 116 12.96 13.00 -5.70
CA GLU A 116 12.36 14.12 -4.96
C GLU A 116 10.99 14.53 -5.51
N GLU A 117 10.84 14.61 -6.84
CA GLU A 117 9.55 14.95 -7.47
C GLU A 117 8.47 13.90 -7.17
N ALA A 118 8.82 12.61 -7.25
CA ALA A 118 7.89 11.53 -6.94
C ALA A 118 7.55 11.47 -5.45
N SER A 119 8.52 11.69 -4.57
CA SER A 119 8.32 11.71 -3.11
C SER A 119 7.41 12.86 -2.69
N GLU A 120 7.57 14.04 -3.29
CA GLU A 120 6.66 15.17 -3.08
C GLU A 120 5.22 14.82 -3.47
N GLU A 121 5.00 14.10 -4.57
CA GLU A 121 3.67 13.66 -4.99
C GLU A 121 3.07 12.55 -4.11
N VAL A 122 3.92 11.67 -3.55
CA VAL A 122 3.53 10.72 -2.50
C VAL A 122 3.05 11.47 -1.26
N HIS A 123 3.83 12.45 -0.78
CA HIS A 123 3.49 13.27 0.38
C HIS A 123 2.15 14.00 0.21
N LYS A 124 1.98 14.68 -0.92
CA LYS A 124 0.71 15.35 -1.27
C LYS A 124 -0.46 14.36 -1.28
N ALA A 125 -0.25 13.16 -1.82
CA ALA A 125 -1.29 12.14 -1.85
C ALA A 125 -1.64 11.61 -0.46
N TRP A 126 -0.65 11.45 0.41
CA TRP A 126 -0.85 11.08 1.80
C TRP A 126 -1.62 12.17 2.57
N LEU A 127 -1.22 13.44 2.44
CA LEU A 127 -1.92 14.56 3.07
C LEU A 127 -3.37 14.73 2.59
N ARG A 128 -3.67 14.44 1.32
CA ARG A 128 -5.07 14.45 0.84
C ARG A 128 -5.96 13.43 1.58
N ARG A 129 -5.39 12.35 2.10
CA ARG A 129 -6.12 11.31 2.85
C ARG A 129 -6.10 11.56 4.36
N ASN A 130 -4.98 12.07 4.87
CA ASN A 130 -4.65 12.05 6.29
C ASN A 130 -4.47 13.45 6.90
N GLY A 131 -4.52 14.50 6.09
CA GLY A 131 -4.17 15.87 6.48
C GLY A 131 -5.08 16.49 7.55
N GLU A 132 -6.28 15.96 7.77
CA GLU A 132 -7.15 16.39 8.87
C GLU A 132 -6.48 16.11 10.23
N TRP A 133 -5.96 14.90 10.42
CA TRP A 133 -5.42 14.42 11.70
C TRP A 133 -3.89 14.35 11.74
N ALA A 134 -3.20 14.56 10.61
CA ALA A 134 -1.74 14.55 10.56
C ALA A 134 -1.11 15.53 11.57
N PRO A 135 0.03 15.20 12.19
CA PRO A 135 0.84 16.14 12.96
C PRO A 135 1.23 17.39 12.15
N ALA A 136 1.37 18.55 12.81
CA ALA A 136 1.63 19.83 12.14
C ALA A 136 2.92 19.81 11.31
N GLU A 137 3.97 19.17 11.83
CA GLU A 137 5.25 18.97 11.17
C GLU A 137 5.14 18.16 9.88
N GLN A 138 4.14 17.27 9.78
CA GLN A 138 3.85 16.49 8.56
C GLN A 138 2.92 17.24 7.60
N LYS A 139 2.21 18.28 8.05
CA LYS A 139 1.37 19.11 7.16
C LYS A 139 2.17 20.12 6.34
N LEU A 140 3.46 20.30 6.64
CA LEU A 140 4.32 21.19 5.89
C LEU A 140 4.45 20.75 4.42
N PRO A 141 4.65 21.69 3.48
CA PRO A 141 5.06 21.35 2.12
C PRO A 141 6.31 20.46 2.14
N TYR A 142 6.40 19.49 1.22
CA TYR A 142 7.48 18.50 1.18
C TYR A 142 8.89 19.11 1.34
N ARG A 143 9.16 20.23 0.66
CA ARG A 143 10.45 20.94 0.73
C ARG A 143 10.81 21.47 2.11
N GLN A 144 9.84 21.67 2.98
CA GLN A 144 9.98 22.18 4.35
C GLN A 144 9.95 21.06 5.41
N LEU A 145 9.74 19.81 5.00
CA LEU A 145 9.85 18.66 5.90
C LEU A 145 11.29 18.48 6.37
N SER A 146 11.46 17.86 7.54
CA SER A 146 12.74 17.32 7.96
C SER A 146 13.18 16.20 7.02
N GLU A 147 14.48 15.93 6.92
CA GLU A 147 14.97 14.82 6.08
C GLU A 147 14.44 13.46 6.54
N LEU A 148 14.15 13.30 7.85
CA LEU A 148 13.54 12.08 8.36
C LEU A 148 12.11 11.89 7.84
N GLU A 149 11.31 12.96 7.74
CA GLU A 149 9.96 12.86 7.18
C GLU A 149 10.00 12.65 5.66
N LYS A 150 10.90 13.35 4.93
CA LYS A 150 11.08 13.12 3.48
C LYS A 150 11.51 11.70 3.18
N GLU A 151 12.38 11.12 3.99
CA GLU A 151 12.89 9.77 3.77
C GLU A 151 11.76 8.73 3.77
N LYS A 152 10.69 8.93 4.55
CA LYS A 152 9.51 8.06 4.52
C LYS A 152 8.82 8.08 3.16
N ASP A 153 8.69 9.24 2.51
CA ASP A 153 8.12 9.34 1.16
C ASP A 153 9.05 8.74 0.10
N ARG A 154 10.37 8.95 0.24
CA ARG A 154 11.39 8.34 -0.63
C ARG A 154 11.36 6.82 -0.53
N GLU A 155 11.21 6.26 0.66
CA GLU A 155 11.06 4.81 0.88
C GLU A 155 9.87 4.24 0.11
N VAL A 156 8.77 4.99 -0.02
CA VAL A 156 7.62 4.56 -0.84
C VAL A 156 8.00 4.45 -2.31
N VAL A 157 8.74 5.43 -2.83
CA VAL A 157 9.22 5.42 -4.23
C VAL A 157 10.25 4.30 -4.44
N ARG A 158 11.21 4.12 -3.52
CA ARG A 158 12.21 3.04 -3.57
C ARG A 158 11.55 1.66 -3.55
N ALA A 159 10.56 1.44 -2.67
CA ALA A 159 9.81 0.19 -2.63
C ALA A 159 9.12 -0.13 -3.97
N ALA A 160 8.64 0.90 -4.69
CA ALA A 160 8.02 0.76 -6.00
C ALA A 160 9.02 0.47 -7.14
N LEU A 161 10.26 0.98 -7.01
CA LEU A 161 11.39 0.67 -7.88
C LEU A 161 12.00 -0.71 -7.56
N GLY A 162 11.74 -1.24 -6.37
CA GLY A 162 12.39 -2.46 -5.87
C GLY A 162 13.84 -2.23 -5.44
N LEU A 163 14.11 -1.04 -4.89
CA LEU A 163 15.37 -0.67 -4.25
C LEU A 163 15.27 -0.87 -2.74
#